data_AF-A0A8J9RJ50-F1
#
_entry.id   AF-A0A8J9RJ50-F1
#
_cell.length_a   1.000
_cell.length_b   1.000
_cell.length_c   1.000
_cell.angle_alpha   90.00
_cell.angle_beta   90.00
_cell.angle_gamma   90.00
#
_symmetry.space_group_name_H-M   'P 1'
#
loop_
_entity.id
_entity.type
_entity.pdbx_description
1 polymer ?
#
loop_
_entity_poly.entity_id
_entity_poly.type
_entity_poly.pdbx_seq_one_letter_code
_entity_poly.pdbx_strand_id
1 'polypeptide(L)'
;MRRCPCKVQAVLDQGAFLSVLQQGAAFVVVSLGEGIYTRSQLKANAKGRPSIIVLISTSLALAGALALLTQGQQKAGLAVGTVASLILLISDIKRAFDVEDDPKEWPGPKAWPVSLSLISFFAVNVFGQALLRA
;
A
#
# COMPACT_ATOMS: atom_id res chain seq x y z
N MET A 1 15.03 -8.15 45.01
CA MET A 1 15.49 -7.49 43.76
C MET A 1 14.38 -7.63 42.72
N ARG A 2 13.63 -6.55 42.42
CA ARG A 2 12.59 -6.55 41.37
C ARG A 2 13.29 -6.44 40.02
N ARG A 3 13.15 -7.45 39.16
CA ARG A 3 13.58 -7.36 37.76
C ARG A 3 12.64 -6.37 37.07
N CYS A 4 13.12 -5.17 36.75
CA CYS A 4 12.46 -4.33 35.76
C CYS A 4 12.36 -5.16 34.48
N PRO A 5 11.17 -5.37 33.89
CA PRO A 5 11.10 -5.96 32.57
C PRO A 5 11.72 -4.94 31.61
N CYS A 6 12.95 -5.21 31.14
CA CYS A 6 13.42 -4.58 29.93
C CYS A 6 12.42 -4.93 28.84
N LYS A 7 11.49 -4.01 28.56
CA LYS A 7 10.71 -4.05 27.33
C LYS A 7 11.75 -3.97 26.22
N VAL A 8 12.06 -5.11 25.61
CA VAL A 8 12.71 -5.15 24.31
C VAL A 8 11.69 -4.57 23.35
N GLN A 9 11.62 -3.24 23.28
CA GLN A 9 11.03 -2.59 22.13
C GLN A 9 11.95 -2.94 20.98
N ALA A 10 11.41 -3.61 19.97
CA ALA A 10 12.04 -3.66 18.67
C ALA A 10 12.04 -2.23 18.14
N VAL A 11 13.02 -1.43 18.59
CA VAL A 11 13.40 -0.22 17.88
C VAL A 11 13.66 -0.71 16.47
N LEU A 12 12.85 -0.24 15.51
CA LEU A 12 13.12 -0.46 14.10
C LEU A 12 14.58 -0.05 13.90
N ASP A 13 15.43 -1.03 13.59
CA ASP A 13 16.82 -0.75 13.25
C ASP A 13 16.82 0.35 12.19
N GLN A 14 17.77 1.28 12.27
CA GLN A 14 17.71 2.50 11.48
C GLN A 14 17.72 2.19 9.97
N GLY A 15 18.37 1.08 9.58
CA GLY A 15 18.30 0.51 8.23
C GLY A 15 16.92 -0.05 7.86
N ALA A 16 16.27 -0.77 8.79
CA ALA A 16 14.91 -1.26 8.61
C ALA A 16 13.91 -0.11 8.43
N PHE A 17 14.03 0.96 9.21
CA PHE A 17 13.18 2.16 9.08
C PHE A 17 13.32 2.83 7.71
N LEU A 18 14.56 3.01 7.23
CA LEU A 18 14.84 3.54 5.90
C LEU A 18 14.25 2.66 4.79
N SER A 19 14.33 1.32 4.94
CA SER A 19 13.77 0.38 3.98
C SER A 19 12.24 0.49 3.89
N VAL A 20 11.54 0.67 5.02
CA VAL A 20 10.09 0.86 5.06
C VAL A 20 9.70 2.16 4.37
N LEU A 21 10.45 3.23 4.59
CA LEU A 21 10.20 4.51 3.91
C LEU A 21 10.40 4.41 2.40
N GLN A 22 11.47 3.75 1.94
CA GLN A 22 11.75 3.55 0.52
C GLN A 22 10.70 2.68 -0.16
N GLN A 23 10.32 1.55 0.46
CA GLN A 23 9.27 0.67 -0.06
C GLN A 23 7.92 1.37 -0.08
N GLY A 24 7.58 2.12 0.96
CA GLY A 24 6.35 2.90 1.03
C GLY A 24 6.30 3.99 -0.04
N ALA A 25 7.39 4.73 -0.23
CA ALA A 25 7.46 5.77 -1.26
C ALA A 25 7.34 5.18 -2.67
N ALA A 26 8.06 4.09 -2.94
CA ALA A 26 7.96 3.37 -4.21
C ALA A 26 6.52 2.85 -4.45
N PHE A 27 5.88 2.29 -3.42
CA PHE A 27 4.51 1.79 -3.50
C PHE A 27 3.50 2.90 -3.84
N VAL A 28 3.63 4.08 -3.23
CA VAL A 28 2.80 5.26 -3.57
C VAL A 28 2.97 5.63 -5.03
N VAL A 29 4.21 5.75 -5.51
CA VAL A 29 4.51 6.16 -6.89
C VAL A 29 3.97 5.14 -7.89
N VAL A 30 4.21 3.86 -7.66
CA VAL A 30 3.78 2.78 -8.56
C VAL A 30 2.26 2.66 -8.59
N SER A 31 1.59 2.69 -7.42
CA SER A 31 0.14 2.57 -7.35
C SER A 31 -0.54 3.75 -8.04
N LEU A 32 -0.09 4.97 -7.76
CA LEU A 32 -0.63 6.18 -8.39
C LEU A 32 -0.37 6.19 -9.90
N GLY A 33 0.86 5.84 -10.31
CA GLY A 33 1.27 5.79 -11.72
C GLY A 33 0.46 4.77 -12.52
N GLU A 34 0.35 3.53 -12.05
CA GLU A 34 -0.48 2.50 -12.67
C GLU A 34 -1.94 2.93 -12.70
N GLY A 35 -2.48 3.43 -11.58
CA GLY A 35 -3.89 3.78 -11.49
C GLY A 35 -4.26 4.92 -12.44
N ILE A 36 -3.39 5.91 -12.63
CA ILE A 36 -3.58 7.00 -13.60
C ILE A 36 -3.45 6.47 -15.03
N TYR A 37 -2.40 5.69 -15.31
CA TYR A 37 -2.15 5.12 -16.63
C TYR A 37 -3.30 4.20 -17.08
N THR A 38 -3.69 3.23 -16.26
CA THR A 38 -4.79 2.31 -16.57
C THR A 38 -6.12 3.06 -16.71
N ARG A 39 -6.33 4.12 -15.93
CA ARG A 39 -7.53 4.97 -16.07
C ARG A 39 -7.55 5.77 -17.38
N SER A 40 -6.40 6.14 -17.94
CA SER A 40 -6.33 6.86 -19.22
C SER A 40 -6.55 5.93 -20.42
N GLN A 41 -6.21 4.64 -20.29
CA GLN A 41 -6.43 3.64 -21.33
C GLN A 41 -7.86 3.07 -21.34
N LEU A 42 -8.54 3.01 -20.19
CA LEU A 42 -9.88 2.42 -20.08
C LEU A 42 -11.00 3.45 -20.30
N LYS A 43 -12.14 3.01 -20.87
CA LYS A 43 -13.37 3.83 -20.98
C LYS A 43 -13.96 4.16 -19.60
N ALA A 44 -14.71 5.27 -19.48
CA ALA A 44 -15.23 5.77 -18.19
C ALA A 44 -16.04 4.73 -17.39
N ASN A 45 -16.76 3.86 -18.10
CA ASN A 45 -17.64 2.84 -17.52
C ASN A 45 -17.08 1.42 -17.65
N ALA A 46 -15.80 1.27 -18.00
CA ALA A 46 -15.17 -0.04 -18.09
C ALA A 46 -15.13 -0.70 -16.70
N LYS A 47 -15.56 -1.97 -16.64
CA LYS A 47 -15.50 -2.78 -15.42
C LYS A 47 -14.03 -2.94 -15.00
N GLY A 48 -13.73 -2.79 -13.71
CA GLY A 48 -12.35 -2.85 -13.19
C GLY A 48 -11.50 -1.57 -13.40
N ARG A 49 -12.08 -0.50 -13.96
CA ARG A 49 -11.41 0.81 -14.05
C ARG A 49 -11.08 1.35 -12.65
N PRO A 50 -9.82 1.73 -12.38
CA PRO A 50 -9.44 2.25 -11.07
C PRO A 50 -10.23 3.51 -10.69
N SER A 51 -10.76 3.53 -9.47
CA SER A 51 -11.49 4.68 -8.90
C SER A 51 -10.50 5.79 -8.57
N ILE A 52 -10.67 6.96 -9.18
CA ILE A 52 -9.77 8.11 -8.95
C ILE A 52 -9.83 8.62 -7.51
N ILE A 53 -11.02 8.55 -6.89
CA ILE A 53 -11.23 9.00 -5.52
C ILE A 53 -10.44 8.08 -4.57
N VAL A 54 -10.60 6.77 -4.72
CA VAL A 54 -9.86 5.79 -3.91
C VAL A 54 -8.36 5.93 -4.16
N LEU A 55 -7.93 6.01 -5.42
CA LEU A 55 -6.53 6.11 -5.79
C LEU A 55 -5.83 7.33 -5.17
N ILE A 56 -6.39 8.52 -5.36
CA ILE A 56 -5.80 9.76 -4.86
C ILE A 56 -5.85 9.80 -3.33
N SER A 57 -7.00 9.49 -2.72
CA SER A 57 -7.14 9.56 -1.26
C SER A 57 -6.19 8.58 -0.54
N THR A 58 -6.08 7.35 -1.02
CA THR A 58 -5.18 6.34 -0.41
C THR A 58 -3.72 6.65 -0.65
N SER A 59 -3.35 7.16 -1.83
CA SER A 59 -1.97 7.58 -2.13
C SER A 59 -1.54 8.77 -1.27
N LEU A 60 -2.42 9.75 -1.08
CA LEU A 60 -2.18 10.88 -0.17
C LEU A 60 -2.10 10.42 1.29
N ALA A 61 -2.97 9.50 1.70
CA ALA A 61 -2.94 8.93 3.05
C ALA A 61 -1.63 8.15 3.31
N LEU A 62 -1.14 7.39 2.33
CA LEU A 62 0.16 6.71 2.42
C LEU A 62 1.32 7.71 2.46
N ALA A 63 1.34 8.73 1.60
CA ALA A 63 2.36 9.77 1.66
C ALA A 63 2.35 10.49 3.03
N GLY A 64 1.16 10.79 3.55
CA GLY A 64 0.98 11.35 4.89
C GLY A 64 1.44 10.40 6.00
N ALA A 65 1.19 9.09 5.86
CA ALA A 65 1.71 8.08 6.79
C ALA A 65 3.24 8.10 6.84
N LEU A 66 3.92 8.16 5.69
CA LEU A 66 5.37 8.25 5.63
C LEU A 66 5.89 9.55 6.27
N ALA A 67 5.21 10.68 6.05
CA ALA A 67 5.55 11.95 6.71
C ALA A 67 5.39 11.88 8.23
N LEU A 68 4.35 11.22 8.74
CA LEU A 68 4.17 11.01 10.18
C LEU A 68 5.29 10.13 10.77
N LEU A 69 5.74 9.12 10.03
CA LEU A 69 6.87 8.28 10.44
C LEU A 69 8.16 9.11 10.58
N THR A 70 8.45 10.03 9.65
CA THR A 70 9.66 10.88 9.72
C THR A 70 9.59 11.94 10.82
N GLN A 71 8.39 12.32 11.26
CA GLN A 71 8.16 13.23 12.38
C GLN A 71 8.14 12.55 13.76
N GLY A 72 8.45 11.25 13.84
CA GLY A 72 8.45 10.49 15.09
C GLY A 72 7.07 10.04 15.58
N GLN A 73 6.00 10.29 14.81
CA GLN A 73 4.64 9.84 15.10
C GLN A 73 4.42 8.41 14.61
N GLN A 74 5.24 7.47 15.10
CA GLN A 74 5.34 6.11 14.58
C GLN A 74 4.00 5.37 14.57
N LYS A 75 3.25 5.36 15.68
CA LYS A 75 1.98 4.63 15.77
C LYS A 75 0.92 5.18 14.81
N ALA A 76 0.81 6.50 14.71
CA ALA A 76 -0.14 7.15 13.81
C ALA A 76 0.22 6.88 12.34
N GLY A 77 1.50 7.03 11.96
CA GLY A 77 1.98 6.72 10.62
C GLY A 77 1.75 5.26 10.24
N LEU A 78 2.10 4.33 11.12
CA LEU A 78 1.89 2.88 10.89
C LEU A 78 0.40 2.52 10.78
N ALA A 79 -0.47 3.11 11.62
CA ALA A 79 -1.91 2.89 11.57
C ALA A 79 -2.52 3.41 10.26
N VAL A 80 -2.21 4.65 9.87
CA VAL A 80 -2.68 5.23 8.60
C VAL A 80 -2.16 4.42 7.41
N GLY A 81 -0.87 4.04 7.43
CA GLY A 81 -0.27 3.22 6.38
C GLY A 81 -0.93 1.86 6.25
N THR A 82 -1.26 1.21 7.37
CA THR A 82 -1.98 -0.08 7.39
C THR A 82 -3.37 0.04 6.76
N VAL A 83 -4.15 1.06 7.17
CA VAL A 83 -5.51 1.25 6.64
C VAL A 83 -5.48 1.60 5.15
N ALA A 84 -4.60 2.51 4.74
CA ALA A 84 -4.52 2.94 3.34
C ALA A 84 -4.07 1.80 2.41
N SER A 85 -3.06 1.02 2.82
CA SER A 85 -2.62 -0.17 2.06
C SER A 85 -3.69 -1.27 2.02
N LEU A 86 -4.50 -1.41 3.07
CA LEU A 86 -5.61 -2.37 3.09
C LEU A 86 -6.73 -1.96 2.12
N ILE A 87 -7.06 -0.67 2.05
CA ILE A 87 -8.06 -0.16 1.09
C ILE A 87 -7.56 -0.39 -0.35
N LEU A 88 -6.28 -0.14 -0.63
CA LEU A 88 -5.69 -0.43 -1.94
C LEU A 88 -5.74 -1.92 -2.27
N LEU A 89 -5.36 -2.79 -1.33
CA LEU A 89 -5.44 -4.25 -1.49
C LEU A 89 -6.86 -4.70 -1.88
N ILE A 90 -7.87 -4.28 -1.12
CA ILE A 90 -9.27 -4.64 -1.39
C ILE A 90 -9.70 -4.12 -2.76
N SER A 91 -9.28 -2.91 -3.11
CA SER A 91 -9.62 -2.27 -4.38
C SER A 91 -8.99 -3.01 -5.56
N ASP A 92 -7.72 -3.41 -5.46
CA ASP A 92 -7.01 -4.12 -6.51
C ASP A 92 -7.48 -5.57 -6.66
N ILE A 93 -7.80 -6.25 -5.55
CA ILE A 93 -8.47 -7.56 -5.60
C ILE A 93 -9.81 -7.45 -6.34
N LYS A 94 -10.63 -6.45 -5.98
CA LYS A 94 -11.91 -6.22 -6.64
C LYS A 94 -11.70 -5.95 -8.14
N ARG A 95 -10.72 -5.12 -8.51
CA ARG A 95 -10.36 -4.86 -9.91
C ARG A 95 -9.94 -6.14 -10.63
N ALA A 96 -9.15 -7.01 -10.01
CA ALA A 96 -8.72 -8.27 -10.62
C ALA A 96 -9.89 -9.21 -10.96
N PHE A 97 -10.95 -9.22 -10.13
CA PHE A 97 -12.17 -9.97 -10.41
C PHE A 97 -13.09 -9.29 -11.43
N ASP A 98 -13.08 -7.95 -11.46
CA ASP A 98 -13.95 -7.15 -12.29
C ASP A 98 -13.44 -6.99 -13.74
N VAL A 99 -12.13 -7.04 -13.95
CA VAL A 99 -11.50 -6.98 -15.27
C VAL A 99 -11.77 -8.27 -16.03
N GLU A 100 -12.25 -8.15 -17.28
CA GLU A 100 -12.44 -9.29 -18.18
C GLU A 100 -11.08 -9.78 -18.69
N ASP A 101 -10.90 -11.11 -18.77
CA ASP A 101 -9.70 -11.69 -19.38
C ASP A 101 -9.81 -11.65 -20.90
N ASP A 102 -8.84 -11.01 -21.56
CA ASP A 102 -8.63 -11.17 -23.00
C ASP A 102 -7.40 -12.09 -23.22
N PRO A 103 -7.61 -13.32 -23.73
CA PRO A 103 -6.50 -14.25 -23.98
C PRO A 103 -5.56 -13.79 -25.11
N LYS A 104 -5.87 -12.72 -25.83
CA LYS A 104 -5.02 -12.15 -26.89
C LYS A 104 -4.04 -11.09 -26.39
N GLU A 105 -4.19 -10.61 -25.15
CA GLU A 105 -3.30 -9.60 -24.56
C GLU A 105 -2.30 -10.24 -23.60
N TRP A 106 -1.00 -9.92 -23.75
CA TRP A 106 0.06 -10.38 -22.86
C TRP A 106 1.03 -9.24 -22.48
N PRO A 107 1.29 -9.01 -21.17
CA PRO A 107 0.58 -9.59 -20.04
C PRO A 107 -0.89 -9.12 -20.03
N GLY A 108 -1.81 -10.03 -19.69
CA GLY A 108 -3.24 -9.76 -19.80
C GLY A 108 -3.74 -8.66 -18.86
N PRO A 109 -4.97 -8.13 -19.07
CA PRO A 109 -5.53 -7.00 -18.33
C PRO A 109 -5.53 -7.16 -16.80
N LYS A 110 -5.62 -8.41 -16.31
CA LYS A 110 -5.58 -8.74 -14.89
C LYS A 110 -4.20 -8.67 -14.25
N ALA A 111 -3.12 -8.68 -15.04
CA ALA A 111 -1.76 -8.74 -14.52
C ALA A 111 -1.43 -7.55 -13.61
N TRP A 112 -1.87 -6.34 -13.99
CA TRP A 112 -1.66 -5.13 -13.20
C TRP A 112 -2.38 -5.15 -11.85
N PRO A 113 -3.71 -5.31 -11.77
CA PRO A 113 -4.39 -5.35 -10.48
C PRO A 113 -3.95 -6.55 -9.62
N VAL A 114 -3.61 -7.70 -10.20
CA VAL A 114 -3.06 -8.83 -9.43
C VAL A 114 -1.70 -8.47 -8.84
N SER A 115 -0.79 -7.90 -9.63
CA SER A 115 0.54 -7.50 -9.15
C SER A 115 0.45 -6.45 -8.05
N LEU A 116 -0.41 -5.44 -8.22
CA LEU A 116 -0.64 -4.42 -7.21
C LEU A 116 -1.32 -4.97 -5.95
N SER A 117 -2.21 -5.96 -6.09
CA SER A 117 -2.79 -6.63 -4.93
C SER A 117 -1.71 -7.34 -4.10
N LEU A 118 -0.74 -7.98 -4.75
CA LEU A 118 0.36 -8.64 -4.07
C LEU A 118 1.27 -7.64 -3.35
N ILE A 119 1.63 -6.53 -4.00
CA ILE A 119 2.43 -5.47 -3.40
C ILE A 119 1.68 -4.84 -2.22
N SER A 120 0.38 -4.58 -2.38
CA SER A 120 -0.49 -4.04 -1.32
C SER A 120 -0.58 -5.00 -0.13
N PHE A 121 -0.65 -6.31 -0.37
CA PHE A 121 -0.63 -7.33 0.68
C PHE A 121 0.66 -7.27 1.50
N PHE A 122 1.81 -7.15 0.86
CA PHE A 122 3.08 -6.96 1.57
C PHE A 122 3.11 -5.64 2.34
N ALA A 123 2.60 -4.54 1.77
CA ALA A 123 2.51 -3.25 2.45
C ALA A 123 1.65 -3.33 3.72
N VAL A 124 0.48 -3.97 3.65
CA VAL A 124 -0.38 -4.21 4.83
C VAL A 124 0.37 -4.98 5.91
N ASN A 125 1.10 -6.03 5.53
CA ASN A 125 1.88 -6.81 6.48
C ASN A 125 3.01 -6.00 7.11
N VAL A 126 3.74 -5.21 6.33
CA VAL A 126 4.84 -4.37 6.83
C VAL A 126 4.32 -3.34 7.83
N PHE A 127 3.31 -2.55 7.46
CA PHE A 127 2.75 -1.52 8.35
C PHE A 127 2.04 -2.15 9.55
N GLY A 128 1.25 -3.19 9.34
CA GLY A 128 0.48 -3.84 10.39
C GLY A 128 1.34 -4.58 11.41
N GLN A 129 2.34 -5.34 10.97
CA GLN A 129 3.26 -6.01 11.89
C GLN A 129 4.15 -5.01 12.64
N ALA A 130 4.57 -3.93 11.99
CA ALA A 130 5.29 -2.85 12.67
C ALA A 130 4.39 -2.16 13.71
N LEU A 131 3.11 -1.92 13.40
CA LEU A 131 2.16 -1.31 14.32
C LEU A 131 1.95 -2.14 15.59
N LEU A 132 1.81 -3.46 15.45
CA LEU A 132 1.65 -4.36 16.59
C LEU A 132 2.88 -4.41 17.52
N ARG A 133 4.04 -3.98 17.03
CA ARG A 133 5.32 -3.99 17.76
C ARG A 133 5.73 -2.61 18.29
N ALA A 134 5.05 -1.54 17.89
CA ALA A 134 5.31 -0.14 18.31
C ALA A 134 4.52 0.25 19.57
#